data_AF-A0A349LPK9-F1
#
_entry.id   AF-A0A349LPK9-F1
#
_cell.length_a   1.000
_cell.length_b   1.000
_cell.length_c   1.000
_cell.angle_alpha   90.00
_cell.angle_beta   90.00
_cell.angle_gamma   90.00
#
_symmetry.space_group_name_H-M   'P 1'
#
loop_
_entity.id
_entity.type
_entity.pdbx_description
1 polymer ?
#
loop_
_entity_poly.entity_id
_entity_poly.type
_entity_poly.pdbx_seq_one_letter_code
_entity_poly.pdbx_strand_id
1 'polypeptide(L)'
;MASTALAVSATELQLKDTQILLQGENVKQFALQDINGDLRPDLVWLTTDGDIKYKLQDNQALATFENIKGTKWRISYDRSGIDKYVEFTNDGGVLTDQNNNAFNLVSVTVTELNQLSFCTYGYSGLNGSVCRWKYQVTEVLPSILKGKDLNTGETWTAYKLVR
;
A
#
# COMPACT_ATOMS: atom_id res chain seq x y z
N MET A 1 40.00 50.86 1.28
CA MET A 1 38.91 50.13 0.59
C MET A 1 39.33 48.67 0.50
N ALA A 2 38.67 47.79 1.25
CA ALA A 2 38.94 46.35 1.20
C ALA A 2 38.05 45.73 0.12
N SER A 3 38.66 45.11 -0.88
CA SER A 3 37.96 44.37 -1.93
C SER A 3 37.56 43.00 -1.39
N THR A 4 36.25 42.72 -1.32
CA THR A 4 35.72 41.43 -0.92
C THR A 4 35.53 40.57 -2.17
N ALA A 5 36.32 39.52 -2.33
CA ALA A 5 36.13 38.55 -3.40
C ALA A 5 34.96 37.62 -3.06
N LEU A 6 34.04 37.43 -4.01
CA LEU A 6 32.98 36.43 -3.94
C LEU A 6 33.59 35.06 -4.24
N ALA A 7 33.60 34.16 -3.26
CA ALA A 7 33.96 32.77 -3.47
C ALA A 7 32.74 32.03 -4.06
N VAL A 8 32.86 31.55 -5.29
CA VAL A 8 31.91 30.59 -5.88
C VAL A 8 32.40 29.20 -5.50
N SER A 9 31.59 28.46 -4.74
CA SER A 9 31.81 27.04 -4.48
C SER A 9 31.06 26.24 -5.54
N ALA A 10 31.80 25.44 -6.32
CA ALA A 10 31.19 24.42 -7.17
C ALA A 10 30.91 23.19 -6.30
N THR A 11 29.64 22.81 -6.15
CA THR A 11 29.28 21.55 -5.51
C THR A 11 29.73 20.40 -6.42
N GLU A 12 30.60 19.55 -5.90
CA GLU A 12 31.09 18.38 -6.60
C GLU A 12 29.95 17.34 -6.71
N LEU A 13 29.61 16.95 -7.94
CA LEU A 13 28.63 15.90 -8.20
C LEU A 13 29.26 14.56 -7.82
N GLN A 14 28.91 14.02 -6.65
CA GLN A 14 29.29 12.68 -6.26
C GLN A 14 28.38 11.66 -6.93
N LEU A 15 28.89 10.99 -7.95
CA LEU A 15 28.24 9.82 -8.54
C LEU A 15 28.45 8.64 -7.59
N LYS A 16 27.34 8.03 -7.13
CA LYS A 16 27.41 6.76 -6.39
C LYS A 16 27.82 5.63 -7.31
N ASP A 17 28.45 4.61 -6.73
CA ASP A 17 28.73 3.36 -7.43
C ASP A 17 27.46 2.73 -8.00
N THR A 18 27.61 2.04 -9.12
CA THR A 18 26.52 1.28 -9.73
C THR A 18 26.03 0.18 -8.79
N GLN A 19 24.72 0.12 -8.57
CA GLN A 19 24.08 -0.90 -7.76
C GLN A 19 23.40 -1.95 -8.64
N ILE A 20 23.58 -3.23 -8.32
CA ILE A 20 22.79 -4.30 -8.91
C ILE A 20 21.39 -4.27 -8.29
N LEU A 21 20.37 -4.03 -9.11
CA LEU A 21 18.98 -3.92 -8.62
C LEU A 21 18.29 -5.28 -8.48
N LEU A 22 18.60 -6.23 -9.37
CA LEU A 22 18.00 -7.56 -9.45
C LEU A 22 19.12 -8.62 -9.58
N GLN A 23 19.55 -9.19 -8.47
CA GLN A 23 20.59 -10.22 -8.47
C GLN A 23 19.96 -11.61 -8.59
N GLY A 24 20.32 -12.36 -9.63
CA GLY A 24 19.84 -13.74 -9.81
C GLY A 24 18.38 -13.87 -10.25
N GLU A 25 17.71 -12.77 -10.59
CA GLU A 25 16.34 -12.79 -11.09
C GLU A 25 16.29 -13.14 -12.56
N ASN A 26 15.22 -13.85 -12.93
CA ASN A 26 14.86 -14.15 -14.31
C ASN A 26 14.13 -12.94 -14.91
N VAL A 27 14.80 -12.14 -15.74
CA VAL A 27 14.28 -10.87 -16.26
C VAL A 27 14.13 -10.94 -17.79
N LYS A 28 12.90 -10.85 -18.28
CA LYS A 28 12.57 -10.73 -19.71
C LYS A 28 12.41 -9.27 -20.13
N GLN A 29 11.71 -8.47 -19.33
CA GLN A 29 11.50 -7.05 -19.53
C GLN A 29 11.39 -6.38 -18.17
N PHE A 30 11.84 -5.12 -18.06
CA PHE A 30 11.63 -4.32 -16.86
C PHE A 30 11.14 -2.91 -17.21
N ALA A 31 10.53 -2.25 -16.22
CA ALA A 31 10.12 -0.87 -16.28
C ALA A 31 10.40 -0.19 -14.94
N LEU A 32 10.69 1.11 -15.01
CA LEU A 32 10.75 1.98 -13.83
C LEU A 32 9.47 2.81 -13.80
N GLN A 33 8.69 2.67 -12.74
CA GLN A 33 7.40 3.33 -12.58
C GLN A 33 7.13 3.47 -11.09
N ASP A 34 6.62 4.63 -10.67
CA ASP A 34 6.05 4.78 -9.32
C ASP A 34 4.76 3.93 -9.26
N ILE A 35 4.79 2.82 -8.52
CA ILE A 35 3.66 1.91 -8.36
C ILE A 35 3.01 2.00 -6.96
N ASN A 36 3.71 2.55 -5.97
CA ASN A 36 3.19 2.72 -4.61
C ASN A 36 2.68 4.15 -4.31
N GLY A 37 2.88 5.10 -5.23
CA GLY A 37 2.43 6.50 -5.14
C GLY A 37 3.30 7.38 -4.24
N ASP A 38 4.57 7.05 -4.01
CA ASP A 38 5.49 7.80 -3.15
C ASP A 38 6.36 8.83 -3.90
N LEU A 39 6.11 9.00 -5.20
CA LEU A 39 6.87 9.85 -6.13
C LEU A 39 8.31 9.39 -6.37
N ARG A 40 8.63 8.12 -6.08
CA ARG A 40 9.92 7.49 -6.37
C ARG A 40 9.75 6.39 -7.43
N PRO A 41 10.72 6.20 -8.33
CA PRO A 41 10.64 5.12 -9.30
C PRO A 41 10.82 3.74 -8.64
N ASP A 42 9.82 2.89 -8.74
CA ASP A 42 9.92 1.48 -8.39
C ASP A 42 10.32 0.64 -9.61
N LEU A 43 10.79 -0.58 -9.37
CA LEU A 43 11.15 -1.52 -10.42
C LEU A 43 10.07 -2.59 -10.57
N VAL A 44 9.55 -2.78 -11.78
CA VAL A 44 8.65 -3.87 -12.14
C VAL A 44 9.30 -4.69 -13.25
N TRP A 45 9.25 -6.01 -13.19
CA TRP A 45 9.79 -6.88 -14.23
C TRP A 45 8.91 -8.08 -14.56
N LEU A 46 8.93 -8.46 -15.83
CA LEU A 46 8.34 -9.67 -16.38
C LEU A 46 9.40 -10.78 -16.37
N THR A 47 9.08 -11.95 -15.82
CA THR A 47 9.94 -13.12 -15.90
C THR A 47 9.82 -13.80 -17.26
N THR A 48 10.78 -14.66 -17.63
CA THR A 48 10.64 -15.43 -18.88
C THR A 48 9.49 -16.44 -18.83
N ASP A 49 9.03 -16.81 -17.63
CA ASP A 49 7.88 -17.68 -17.37
C ASP A 49 6.53 -16.95 -17.47
N GLY A 50 6.54 -15.61 -17.52
CA GLY A 50 5.34 -14.77 -17.68
C GLY A 50 4.83 -14.10 -16.40
N ASP A 51 5.50 -14.30 -15.27
CA ASP A 51 5.13 -13.66 -14.00
C ASP A 51 5.56 -12.19 -13.97
N ILE A 52 4.77 -11.36 -13.29
CA ILE A 52 5.13 -9.96 -13.00
C ILE A 52 5.59 -9.87 -11.54
N LYS A 53 6.80 -9.37 -11.33
CA LYS A 53 7.40 -9.10 -10.02
C LYS A 53 7.74 -7.61 -9.88
N TYR A 54 7.97 -7.16 -8.65
CA TYR A 54 8.31 -5.77 -8.36
C TYR A 54 9.24 -5.62 -7.16
N LYS A 55 9.90 -4.47 -7.08
CA LYS A 55 10.79 -4.05 -5.99
C LYS A 55 10.65 -2.54 -5.80
N LEU A 56 10.25 -2.14 -4.60
CA LEU A 56 10.07 -0.73 -4.24
C LEU A 56 11.42 -0.11 -3.92
N GLN A 57 11.57 1.20 -4.14
CA GLN A 57 12.87 1.86 -3.96
C GLN A 57 13.38 1.81 -2.50
N ASP A 58 12.47 1.96 -1.55
CA ASP A 58 12.74 1.97 -0.10
C ASP A 58 12.24 0.69 0.60
N ASN A 59 11.75 -0.29 -0.17
CA ASN A 59 11.02 -1.46 0.33
C ASN A 59 9.80 -1.12 1.22
N GLN A 60 9.25 0.10 1.14
CA GLN A 60 8.07 0.52 1.89
C GLN A 60 6.96 0.94 0.93
N ALA A 61 5.96 0.07 0.77
CA ALA A 61 4.73 0.50 0.13
C ALA A 61 3.99 1.44 1.09
N LEU A 62 4.04 2.74 0.84
CA LEU A 62 3.40 3.73 1.70
C LEU A 62 1.87 3.63 1.58
N ALA A 63 1.20 3.18 2.64
CA ALA A 63 -0.24 3.12 2.72
C ALA A 63 -0.80 4.41 3.33
N THR A 64 -1.06 5.42 2.51
CA THR A 64 -1.84 6.58 2.93
C THR A 64 -3.30 6.43 2.51
N PHE A 65 -4.22 6.98 3.31
CA PHE A 65 -5.64 6.99 2.96
C PHE A 65 -5.91 7.75 1.65
N GLU A 66 -5.14 8.81 1.39
CA GLU A 66 -5.23 9.60 0.16
C GLU A 66 -4.96 8.78 -1.11
N ASN A 67 -4.06 7.79 -1.04
CA ASN A 67 -3.70 6.95 -2.18
C ASN A 67 -4.76 5.88 -2.49
N ILE A 68 -5.65 5.58 -1.53
CA ILE A 68 -6.63 4.50 -1.68
C ILE A 68 -8.08 4.98 -1.61
N LYS A 69 -8.38 6.21 -1.22
CA LYS A 69 -9.76 6.72 -1.27
C LYS A 69 -10.31 6.68 -2.72
N GLY A 70 -11.59 6.40 -2.85
CA GLY A 70 -12.26 6.21 -4.15
C GLY A 70 -12.05 4.83 -4.79
N THR A 71 -11.48 3.86 -4.06
CA THR A 71 -11.20 2.52 -4.58
C THR A 71 -12.01 1.44 -3.87
N LYS A 72 -12.28 0.35 -4.58
CA LYS A 72 -12.95 -0.84 -4.05
C LYS A 72 -12.07 -2.07 -4.23
N TRP A 73 -12.06 -2.95 -3.24
CA TRP A 73 -11.19 -4.12 -3.20
C TRP A 73 -11.94 -5.35 -2.74
N ARG A 74 -11.54 -6.51 -3.25
CA ARG A 74 -11.95 -7.82 -2.74
C ARG A 74 -10.86 -8.39 -1.86
N ILE A 75 -11.08 -8.42 -0.55
CA ILE A 75 -10.21 -9.03 0.45
C ILE A 75 -10.41 -10.54 0.43
N SER A 76 -9.33 -11.28 0.18
CA SER A 76 -9.24 -12.73 0.29
C SER A 76 -8.38 -13.08 1.50
N TYR A 77 -8.90 -13.96 2.36
CA TYR A 77 -8.15 -14.55 3.47
C TYR A 77 -7.64 -15.92 3.06
N ASP A 78 -6.36 -16.19 3.30
CA ASP A 78 -5.72 -17.46 2.90
C ASP A 78 -6.33 -18.68 3.62
N ARG A 79 -6.91 -18.47 4.81
CA ARG A 79 -7.33 -19.57 5.70
C ARG A 79 -8.83 -19.84 5.73
N SER A 80 -9.65 -18.81 5.59
CA SER A 80 -11.12 -18.93 5.70
C SER A 80 -11.80 -19.11 4.35
N GLY A 81 -11.14 -18.76 3.24
CA GLY A 81 -11.72 -18.84 1.89
C GLY A 81 -12.94 -17.93 1.69
N ILE A 82 -13.16 -16.99 2.61
CA ILE A 82 -14.29 -16.06 2.61
C ILE A 82 -13.82 -14.72 2.07
N ASP A 83 -14.44 -14.29 0.97
CA ASP A 83 -14.24 -12.95 0.42
C ASP A 83 -15.02 -11.91 1.23
N LYS A 84 -14.35 -10.79 1.52
CA LYS A 84 -14.97 -9.55 1.98
C LYS A 84 -14.67 -8.45 0.96
N TYR A 85 -15.46 -7.40 0.96
CA TYR A 85 -15.20 -6.25 0.10
C TYR A 85 -14.93 -5.03 0.96
N VAL A 86 -13.90 -4.25 0.61
CA VAL A 86 -13.66 -2.96 1.24
C VAL A 86 -13.70 -1.87 0.19
N GLU A 87 -14.49 -0.84 0.44
CA GLU A 87 -14.57 0.36 -0.36
C GLU A 87 -14.06 1.52 0.50
N PHE A 88 -12.97 2.15 0.07
CA PHE A 88 -12.48 3.38 0.68
C PHE A 88 -13.14 4.55 -0.04
N THR A 89 -13.85 5.40 0.67
CA THR A 89 -14.56 6.57 0.13
C THR A 89 -13.87 7.85 0.56
N ASN A 90 -14.23 9.00 -0.01
CA ASN A 90 -13.66 10.28 0.43
C ASN A 90 -13.95 10.56 1.92
N ASP A 91 -15.08 10.06 2.43
CA ASP A 91 -15.53 10.26 3.82
C ASP A 91 -15.21 9.09 4.76
N GLY A 92 -14.32 8.16 4.36
CA GLY A 92 -13.94 6.99 5.16
C GLY A 92 -13.99 5.69 4.35
N GLY A 93 -15.03 4.88 4.57
CA GLY A 93 -15.24 3.69 3.77
C GLY A 93 -16.27 2.73 4.34
N VAL A 94 -16.46 1.63 3.63
CA VAL A 94 -17.39 0.55 3.98
C VAL A 94 -16.71 -0.80 3.76
N LEU A 95 -16.81 -1.70 4.75
CA LEU A 95 -16.52 -3.11 4.58
C LEU A 95 -17.83 -3.88 4.44
N THR A 96 -17.92 -4.75 3.44
CA THR A 96 -19.07 -5.62 3.19
C THR A 96 -18.66 -7.07 3.41
N ASP A 97 -19.42 -7.81 4.20
CA ASP A 97 -19.20 -9.25 4.43
C ASP A 97 -19.84 -10.12 3.33
N GLN A 98 -19.66 -11.43 3.44
CA GLN A 98 -20.23 -12.45 2.54
C GLN A 98 -21.77 -12.45 2.46
N ASN A 99 -22.44 -11.89 3.46
CA ASN A 99 -23.90 -11.85 3.57
C ASN A 99 -24.45 -10.49 3.08
N ASN A 100 -23.62 -9.66 2.44
CA ASN A 100 -23.93 -8.29 2.04
C ASN A 100 -24.25 -7.34 3.21
N ASN A 101 -23.82 -7.66 4.43
CA ASN A 101 -23.90 -6.70 5.53
C ASN A 101 -22.80 -5.66 5.36
N ALA A 102 -23.16 -4.39 5.44
CA ALA A 102 -22.25 -3.26 5.29
C ALA A 102 -21.90 -2.66 6.65
N PHE A 103 -20.61 -2.39 6.86
CA PHE A 103 -20.06 -1.83 8.08
C PHE A 103 -19.17 -0.63 7.76
N ASN A 104 -19.46 0.53 8.34
CA ASN A 104 -18.61 1.71 8.14
C ASN A 104 -17.22 1.46 8.71
N LEU A 105 -16.21 1.91 7.96
CA LEU A 105 -14.85 2.02 8.45
C LEU A 105 -14.77 3.18 9.44
N VAL A 106 -14.15 2.93 10.58
CA VAL A 106 -13.94 3.91 11.64
C VAL A 106 -12.52 3.81 12.17
N SER A 107 -12.08 4.84 12.90
CA SER A 107 -10.72 4.94 13.43
C SER A 107 -9.66 4.73 12.35
N VAL A 108 -9.90 5.30 11.16
CA VAL A 108 -8.97 5.25 10.04
C VAL A 108 -7.76 6.11 10.39
N THR A 109 -6.62 5.49 10.64
CA THR A 109 -5.38 6.16 11.04
C THR A 109 -4.21 5.65 10.21
N VAL A 110 -3.20 6.50 10.00
CA VAL A 110 -1.93 6.10 9.39
C VAL A 110 -0.89 6.05 10.50
N THR A 111 -0.17 4.94 10.62
CA THR A 111 0.90 4.77 11.62
C THR A 111 2.17 5.50 11.18
N GLU A 112 3.12 5.67 12.10
CA GLU A 112 4.47 6.22 11.80
C GLU A 112 5.25 5.40 10.76
N LEU A 113 4.86 4.14 10.54
CA LEU A 113 5.41 3.26 9.51
C LEU A 113 4.60 3.32 8.19
N ASN A 114 3.77 4.36 8.01
CA ASN A 114 2.91 4.56 6.85
C ASN A 114 1.98 3.36 6.57
N GLN A 115 1.48 2.72 7.63
CA GLN A 115 0.49 1.65 7.52
C GLN A 115 -0.88 2.20 7.84
N LEU A 116 -1.87 1.93 6.99
CA LEU A 116 -3.25 2.33 7.24
C LEU A 116 -3.92 1.33 8.17
N SER A 117 -4.37 1.78 9.32
CA SER A 117 -5.21 0.99 10.22
C SER A 117 -6.65 1.48 10.15
N PHE A 118 -7.60 0.56 10.19
CA PHE A 118 -9.02 0.88 10.28
C PHE A 118 -9.74 -0.23 11.04
N CYS A 119 -10.95 0.07 11.50
CA CYS A 119 -11.80 -0.97 12.04
C CYS A 119 -13.26 -0.80 11.69
N THR A 120 -14.05 -1.82 12.00
CA THR A 120 -15.51 -1.75 11.95
C THR A 120 -16.10 -1.98 13.33
N TYR A 121 -17.22 -1.31 13.59
CA TYR A 121 -18.14 -1.71 14.64
C TYR A 121 -18.79 -3.04 14.20
N GLY A 122 -18.82 -4.06 15.06
CA GLY A 122 -19.14 -5.45 14.69
C GLY A 122 -20.60 -5.70 14.22
N TYR A 123 -21.16 -6.88 14.55
CA TYR A 123 -22.49 -7.37 14.11
C TYR A 123 -23.70 -6.44 14.35
N SER A 124 -23.55 -5.35 15.09
CA SER A 124 -24.64 -4.44 15.49
C SER A 124 -24.86 -3.25 14.54
N GLY A 125 -24.24 -3.25 13.36
CA GLY A 125 -24.42 -2.19 12.36
C GLY A 125 -23.88 -0.82 12.82
N LEU A 126 -24.40 0.25 12.20
CA LEU A 126 -23.92 1.64 12.30
C LEU A 126 -23.88 2.26 13.72
N ASN A 127 -24.47 1.59 14.73
CA ASN A 127 -24.66 2.12 16.08
C ASN A 127 -23.74 1.49 17.15
N GLY A 128 -22.81 0.60 16.78
CA GLY A 128 -21.80 0.09 17.71
C GLY A 128 -20.74 1.16 18.01
N SER A 129 -20.22 1.20 19.24
CA SER A 129 -19.15 2.14 19.63
C SER A 129 -17.77 1.48 19.79
N VAL A 130 -17.70 0.16 19.69
CA VAL A 130 -16.47 -0.61 19.95
C VAL A 130 -15.86 -1.13 18.65
N CYS A 131 -14.64 -0.69 18.39
CA CYS A 131 -13.76 -1.15 17.31
C CYS A 131 -13.46 -2.66 17.45
N ARG A 132 -14.25 -3.50 16.77
CA ARG A 132 -14.17 -4.97 16.88
C ARG A 132 -13.28 -5.59 15.83
N TRP A 133 -13.58 -5.43 14.55
CA TRP A 133 -12.72 -5.98 13.50
C TRP A 133 -11.67 -4.96 13.12
N LYS A 134 -10.40 -5.28 13.40
CA LYS A 134 -9.29 -4.35 13.25
C LYS A 134 -8.39 -4.83 12.12
N TYR A 135 -8.14 -3.95 11.19
CA TYR A 135 -7.38 -4.22 9.98
C TYR A 135 -6.21 -3.28 9.89
N GLN A 136 -5.12 -3.78 9.35
CA GLN A 136 -3.96 -2.99 8.99
C GLN A 136 -3.57 -3.31 7.56
N VAL A 137 -3.55 -2.31 6.69
CA VAL A 137 -2.91 -2.35 5.39
C VAL A 137 -1.42 -2.17 5.62
N THR A 138 -0.64 -3.17 5.23
CA THR A 138 0.82 -3.18 5.37
C THR A 138 1.52 -2.91 4.04
N GLU A 139 0.82 -3.10 2.92
CA GLU A 139 1.36 -2.85 1.59
C GLU A 139 0.24 -2.34 0.65
N VAL A 140 0.52 -1.28 -0.10
CA VAL A 140 -0.34 -0.75 -1.17
C VAL A 140 0.40 -0.80 -2.50
N LEU A 141 -0.19 -1.49 -3.48
CA LEU A 141 0.27 -1.59 -4.86
C LEU A 141 -0.87 -1.16 -5.80
N PRO A 142 -0.64 -0.92 -7.10
CA PRO A 142 -1.65 -0.35 -7.99
C PRO A 142 -2.96 -1.16 -8.03
N SER A 143 -2.84 -2.49 -7.91
CA SER A 143 -3.95 -3.44 -8.01
C SER A 143 -4.02 -4.44 -6.85
N ILE A 144 -3.12 -4.35 -5.87
CA ILE A 144 -3.07 -5.27 -4.72
C ILE A 144 -2.88 -4.48 -3.42
N LEU A 145 -3.65 -4.82 -2.39
CA LEU A 145 -3.34 -4.50 -1.00
C LEU A 145 -2.88 -5.76 -0.29
N LYS A 146 -1.92 -5.63 0.61
CA LYS A 146 -1.65 -6.66 1.61
C LYS A 146 -1.86 -6.09 3.00
N GLY A 147 -2.25 -6.94 3.92
CA GLY A 147 -2.43 -6.52 5.28
C GLY A 147 -2.62 -7.66 6.27
N LYS A 148 -2.98 -7.27 7.49
CA LYS A 148 -3.16 -8.15 8.63
C LYS A 148 -4.48 -7.86 9.34
N ASP A 149 -5.17 -8.92 9.76
CA ASP A 149 -6.24 -8.83 10.74
C ASP A 149 -5.60 -8.78 12.13
N LEU A 150 -5.77 -7.66 12.84
CA LEU A 150 -5.10 -7.43 14.12
C LEU A 150 -5.71 -8.24 15.27
N ASN A 151 -6.87 -8.86 15.09
CA ASN A 151 -7.45 -9.73 16.11
C ASN A 151 -6.96 -11.17 16.00
N THR A 152 -6.93 -11.71 14.78
CA THR A 152 -6.52 -13.10 14.54
C THR A 152 -5.04 -13.24 14.23
N GLY A 153 -4.40 -12.14 13.81
CA GLY A 153 -3.03 -12.13 13.32
C GLY A 153 -2.88 -12.65 11.89
N GLU A 154 -3.97 -13.03 11.23
CA GLU A 154 -3.94 -13.58 9.87
C GLU A 154 -3.61 -12.51 8.83
N THR A 155 -2.80 -12.88 7.83
CA THR A 155 -2.54 -12.05 6.67
C THR A 155 -3.68 -12.16 5.67
N TRP A 156 -3.92 -11.08 4.93
CA TRP A 156 -4.90 -11.03 3.86
C TRP A 156 -4.34 -10.30 2.65
N THR A 157 -4.86 -10.65 1.48
CA THR A 157 -4.56 -9.97 0.21
C THR A 157 -5.86 -9.42 -0.34
N ALA A 158 -5.88 -8.16 -0.76
CA ALA A 158 -7.03 -7.56 -1.43
C ALA A 158 -6.71 -7.20 -2.87
N TYR A 159 -7.62 -7.52 -3.78
CA TYR A 159 -7.47 -7.23 -5.21
C TYR A 159 -8.35 -6.06 -5.60
N LYS A 160 -7.79 -5.08 -6.30
CA LYS A 160 -8.53 -3.90 -6.73
C LYS A 160 -9.61 -4.33 -7.70
N LEU A 161 -10.84 -3.91 -7.42
CA LEU A 161 -11.94 -4.04 -8.36
C LEU A 161 -11.92 -2.81 -9.25
N VAL A 162 -11.64 -3.02 -10.53
CA VAL A 162 -11.75 -1.98 -11.55
C VAL A 162 -13.24 -1.69 -11.71
N ARG A 163 -13.66 -0.44 -11.45
CA ARG A 163 -14.95 0.07 -11.91
C ARG A 163 -14.75 0.68 -13.30
#